data_AF-A0A231NX47-F1
#
_entry.id   AF-A0A231NX47-F1
#
_cell.length_a   1.000
_cell.length_b   1.000
_cell.length_c   1.000
_cell.angle_alpha   90.00
_cell.angle_beta   90.00
_cell.angle_gamma   90.00
#
_symmetry.space_group_name_H-M   'P 1'
#
loop_
_entity.id
_entity.type
_entity.pdbx_description
1 polymer ?
#
loop_
_entity_poly.entity_id
_entity_poly.type
_entity_poly.pdbx_seq_one_letter_code
_entity_poly.pdbx_strand_id
1 'polypeptide(L)'
;MSIWRCSWALLGGLLGQFLGGWDGFLLCLTAFVVLDYLTGVLAAAWHLRLSSARGFLGILKKVLIFMVVGIGHLLDTALLGGAGAPLRSAMIFFYLANEGLSICENLAVLGVPIPKRLKQVVAELGEEDDPPG
;
A
#
# COMPACT_ATOMS: atom_id res chain seq x y z
N MET A 1 10.76 28.78 17.24
CA MET A 1 10.51 27.67 16.29
C MET A 1 10.45 26.38 17.11
N SER A 2 9.27 25.76 17.26
CA SER A 2 9.08 24.66 18.22
C SER A 2 9.83 23.39 17.80
N ILE A 3 10.55 22.77 18.73
CA ILE A 3 11.36 21.54 18.56
C ILE A 3 10.61 20.42 17.79
N TRP A 4 9.31 20.25 18.06
CA TRP A 4 8.46 19.25 17.39
C TRP A 4 8.41 19.40 15.86
N ARG A 5 8.47 20.62 15.33
CA ARG A 5 8.45 20.87 13.88
C ARG A 5 9.73 20.38 13.22
N CYS A 6 10.87 20.56 13.88
CA CYS A 6 12.15 20.12 13.37
C CYS A 6 12.24 18.59 13.35
N SER A 7 11.73 17.93 14.39
CA SER A 7 11.68 16.46 14.43
C SER A 7 10.85 15.87 13.30
N TRP A 8 9.67 16.45 13.03
CA TRP A 8 8.80 15.98 11.94
C TRP A 8 9.41 16.24 10.56
N ALA A 9 10.05 17.40 10.38
CA ALA A 9 10.75 17.73 9.14
C ALA A 9 11.95 16.81 8.88
N LEU A 10 12.73 16.49 9.92
CA LEU A 10 13.86 15.56 9.82
C LEU A 10 13.39 14.14 9.47
N LEU A 11 12.37 13.64 10.17
CA LEU A 11 11.79 12.32 9.89
C LEU A 11 11.23 12.26 8.46
N GLY A 12 10.43 13.25 8.07
CA GLY A 12 9.89 13.33 6.71
C GLY A 12 10.97 13.44 5.63
N GLY A 13 12.02 14.22 5.88
CA GLY A 13 13.16 14.35 4.96
C GLY A 13 13.94 13.04 4.79
N LEU A 14 14.23 12.35 5.89
CA LEU A 14 14.93 11.06 5.86
C LEU A 14 14.09 9.98 5.19
N LEU A 15 12.79 9.91 5.49
CA LEU A 15 11.86 8.98 4.84
C LEU A 15 11.70 9.27 3.35
N GLY A 16 11.55 10.55 2.98
CA GLY A 16 11.48 10.97 1.59
C GLY A 16 12.75 10.58 0.82
N GLN A 17 13.92 10.76 1.43
CA GLN A 17 15.19 10.34 0.82
C GLN A 17 15.30 8.81 0.69
N PHE A 18 14.90 8.06 1.72
CA PHE A 18 14.90 6.60 1.70
C PHE A 18 13.99 6.02 0.61
N LEU A 19 12.86 6.66 0.35
CA LEU A 19 11.93 6.26 -0.72
C LEU A 19 12.37 6.76 -2.11
N GLY A 20 13.46 7.51 -2.20
CA GLY A 20 14.00 8.02 -3.47
C GLY A 20 13.31 9.27 -4.00
N GLY A 21 12.72 10.07 -3.11
CA GLY A 21 12.03 11.31 -3.43
C GLY A 21 10.52 11.13 -3.55
N TRP A 22 9.83 12.26 -3.64
CA TRP A 22 8.36 12.33 -3.71
C TRP A 22 7.91 12.66 -5.13
N ASP A 23 7.68 11.62 -5.92
CA ASP A 23 7.24 11.75 -7.32
C ASP A 23 5.81 11.23 -7.53
N GLY A 24 5.35 11.27 -8.78
CA GLY A 24 4.00 10.84 -9.15
C GLY A 24 3.74 9.36 -8.85
N PHE A 25 4.74 8.48 -8.96
CA PHE A 25 4.56 7.05 -8.68
C PHE A 25 4.35 6.80 -7.20
N LEU A 26 5.18 7.41 -6.35
CA LEU A 26 5.04 7.29 -4.89
C LEU A 26 3.72 7.94 -4.40
N LEU A 27 3.31 9.04 -5.01
CA LEU A 27 2.02 9.68 -4.72
C LEU A 27 0.83 8.78 -5.09
N CYS A 28 0.87 8.13 -6.25
CA CYS A 28 -0.15 7.16 -6.66
C CYS A 28 -0.24 5.98 -5.68
N LEU A 29 0.89 5.38 -5.31
CA LEU A 29 0.91 4.28 -4.34
C LEU A 29 0.32 4.73 -2.99
N THR A 30 0.70 5.92 -2.53
CA THR A 30 0.19 6.48 -1.27
C THR A 30 -1.32 6.68 -1.32
N ALA A 31 -1.85 7.20 -2.43
CA ALA A 31 -3.29 7.34 -2.63
C ALA A 31 -4.01 5.99 -2.61
N PHE A 32 -3.46 4.96 -3.28
CA PHE A 32 -4.03 3.61 -3.29
C PHE A 32 -4.05 2.99 -1.91
N VAL A 33 -2.94 3.04 -1.16
CA VAL A 33 -2.86 2.53 0.21
C VAL A 33 -3.88 3.21 1.14
N VAL A 34 -4.04 4.53 1.02
CA VAL A 34 -5.02 5.28 1.82
C VAL A 34 -6.45 4.88 1.45
N LEU A 35 -6.76 4.80 0.15
CA LEU A 35 -8.07 4.39 -0.32
C LEU A 35 -8.40 2.96 0.12
N ASP A 36 -7.44 2.04 0.01
CA ASP A 36 -7.63 0.66 0.45
C ASP A 36 -7.97 0.60 1.93
N TYR A 37 -7.18 1.25 2.79
CA TYR A 37 -7.45 1.27 4.22
C TYR A 37 -8.84 1.86 4.54
N LEU A 38 -9.23 2.95 3.89
CA LEU A 38 -10.55 3.55 4.07
C LEU A 38 -11.67 2.59 3.63
N THR A 39 -11.55 1.99 2.44
CA THR A 39 -12.55 1.04 1.94
C THR A 39 -12.64 -0.22 2.80
N GLY A 40 -11.52 -0.74 3.30
CA GLY A 40 -11.47 -1.89 4.20
C GLY A 40 -12.10 -1.61 5.56
N VAL A 41 -11.85 -0.42 6.13
CA VAL A 41 -12.52 0.01 7.37
C VAL A 41 -14.03 0.14 7.16
N LEU A 42 -14.46 0.72 6.04
CA LEU A 42 -15.89 0.83 5.71
C LEU A 42 -16.53 -0.55 5.52
N ALA A 43 -15.89 -1.46 4.81
CA ALA A 43 -16.37 -2.83 4.60
C ALA A 43 -16.48 -3.60 5.93
N ALA A 44 -15.48 -3.48 6.81
CA ALA A 44 -15.52 -4.10 8.14
C ALA A 44 -16.60 -3.49 9.05
N ALA A 45 -16.84 -2.18 8.96
CA ALA A 45 -17.92 -1.50 9.67
C ALA A 45 -19.30 -1.93 9.18
N TRP A 46 -19.46 -2.10 7.86
CA TRP A 46 -20.71 -2.57 7.23
C TRP A 46 -21.16 -3.93 7.76
N HIS A 47 -20.21 -4.84 8.01
CA HIS A 47 -20.50 -6.16 8.59
C HIS A 47 -20.48 -6.20 10.12
N LEU A 48 -20.38 -5.05 10.81
CA LEU A 48 -20.25 -4.96 12.28
C LEU A 48 -19.07 -5.79 12.83
N ARG A 49 -18.01 -6.01 12.04
CA ARG A 49 -16.84 -6.83 12.38
C ARG A 49 -15.58 -6.00 12.58
N LEU A 50 -15.71 -4.88 13.29
CA LEU A 50 -14.57 -4.02 13.60
C LEU A 50 -13.73 -4.65 14.72
N SER A 51 -12.50 -5.02 14.39
CA SER A 51 -11.50 -5.46 15.36
C SER A 51 -10.27 -4.56 15.23
N SER A 52 -9.94 -3.85 16.31
CA SER A 52 -8.76 -2.98 16.37
C SER A 52 -7.46 -3.74 16.10
N ALA A 53 -7.38 -5.01 16.50
CA ALA A 53 -6.23 -5.87 16.22
C ALA A 53 -6.07 -6.12 14.72
N ARG A 54 -7.16 -6.40 14.00
CA ARG A 54 -7.15 -6.56 12.53
C ARG A 54 -6.80 -5.24 11.83
N GLY A 55 -7.35 -4.13 12.31
CA GLY A 55 -7.03 -2.79 11.79
C GLY A 55 -5.55 -2.43 11.96
N PHE A 56 -4.96 -2.74 13.12
CA PHE A 56 -3.54 -2.52 13.38
C PHE A 56 -2.65 -3.37 12.48
N LEU A 57 -2.96 -4.66 12.32
CA LEU A 57 -2.27 -5.55 11.39
C LEU A 57 -2.39 -5.05 9.93
N GLY A 58 -3.55 -4.52 9.56
CA GLY A 58 -3.76 -3.86 8.26
C GLY A 58 -2.81 -2.69 8.05
N ILE A 59 -2.76 -1.75 9.00
CA ILE A 59 -1.84 -0.59 8.91
C ILE A 59 -0.38 -1.06 8.85
N LEU A 60 0.01 -2.04 9.67
CA LEU A 60 1.37 -2.57 9.68
C LEU A 60 1.76 -3.13 8.30
N LYS A 61 0.87 -3.89 7.65
CA LYS A 61 1.09 -4.36 6.27
C LYS A 61 1.33 -3.20 5.31
N LYS A 62 0.54 -2.13 5.40
CA LYS A 62 0.71 -0.94 4.55
C LYS A 62 2.04 -0.21 4.79
N VAL A 63 2.51 -0.13 6.03
CA VAL A 63 3.84 0.44 6.34
C VAL A 63 4.96 -0.43 5.74
N LEU A 64 4.83 -1.75 5.79
CA LEU A 64 5.79 -2.69 5.19
C LEU A 64 5.92 -2.51 3.67
N ILE A 65 4.84 -2.14 2.97
CA ILE A 65 4.89 -1.82 1.54
C ILE A 65 5.90 -0.70 1.25
N PHE A 66 5.84 0.41 2.01
CA PHE A 66 6.78 1.51 1.84
C PHE A 66 8.21 1.12 2.22
N MET A 67 8.39 0.22 3.19
CA MET A 67 9.73 -0.31 3.49
C MET A 67 10.31 -1.08 2.30
N VAL A 68 9.52 -1.94 1.65
CA VAL A 68 9.96 -2.70 0.46
C VAL A 68 10.29 -1.76 -0.70
N VAL A 69 9.49 -0.71 -0.92
CA VAL A 69 9.76 0.32 -1.93
C VAL A 69 11.10 1.04 -1.64
N GLY A 70 11.36 1.40 -0.39
CA GLY A 70 12.62 2.02 0.00
C GLY A 70 13.82 1.08 -0.14
N ILE A 71 13.66 -0.22 0.10
CA ILE A 71 14.68 -1.24 -0.23
C ILE A 71 14.92 -1.27 -1.74
N GLY A 72 13.87 -1.25 -2.56
CA GLY A 72 13.99 -1.17 -4.02
C GLY A 72 14.79 0.05 -4.47
N HIS A 73 14.49 1.22 -3.88
CA HIS A 73 15.27 2.43 -4.13
C HIS A 73 16.75 2.29 -3.71
N LEU A 74 17.00 1.73 -2.53
CA LEU A 74 18.36 1.51 -2.05
C LEU A 74 19.14 0.59 -3.00
N LEU A 75 18.53 -0.47 -3.49
CA LEU A 75 19.14 -1.36 -4.48
C LEU A 75 19.39 -0.65 -5.82
N ASP A 76 18.47 0.18 -6.30
CA ASP A 76 18.69 0.97 -7.52
C ASP A 76 19.90 1.90 -7.38
N THR A 77 20.03 2.57 -6.24
CA THR A 77 21.15 3.49 -5.98
C THR A 77 22.48 2.74 -5.79
N ALA A 78 22.46 1.60 -5.08
CA ALA A 78 23.67 0.85 -4.75
C ALA A 78 24.18 -0.02 -5.90
N LEU A 79 23.29 -0.62 -6.70
CA LEU A 79 23.63 -1.63 -7.71
C LEU A 79 23.54 -1.11 -9.14
N LEU A 80 22.60 -0.19 -9.43
CA LEU A 80 22.29 0.25 -10.79
C LEU A 80 22.77 1.68 -11.09
N GLY A 81 23.53 2.28 -10.18
CA GLY A 81 24.10 3.62 -10.37
C GLY A 81 23.06 4.75 -10.37
N GLY A 82 21.84 4.49 -9.87
CA GLY A 82 20.80 5.50 -9.64
C GLY A 82 20.07 6.03 -10.90
N ALA A 83 20.38 5.54 -12.10
CA ALA A 83 19.70 5.97 -13.31
C ALA A 83 18.30 5.32 -13.43
N GLY A 84 17.24 6.12 -13.26
CA GLY A 84 15.86 5.73 -13.58
C GLY A 84 15.12 4.85 -12.55
N ALA A 85 15.77 4.45 -11.45
CA ALA A 85 15.18 3.68 -10.33
C ALA A 85 14.16 2.57 -10.75
N PRO A 86 14.59 1.61 -11.60
CA PRO A 86 13.68 0.60 -12.15
C PRO A 86 13.13 -0.37 -11.11
N LEU A 87 13.91 -0.78 -10.10
CA LEU A 87 13.44 -1.70 -9.07
C LEU A 87 12.42 -1.03 -8.17
N ARG A 88 12.68 0.22 -7.74
CA ARG A 88 11.70 1.02 -6.99
C ARG A 88 10.38 1.12 -7.74
N SER A 89 10.45 1.46 -9.03
CA SER A 89 9.27 1.61 -9.88
C SER A 89 8.51 0.29 -10.03
N ALA A 90 9.22 -0.83 -10.21
CA ALA A 90 8.62 -2.16 -10.27
C ALA A 90 7.89 -2.53 -8.96
N MET A 91 8.51 -2.28 -7.80
CA MET A 91 7.88 -2.52 -6.50
C MET A 91 6.64 -1.65 -6.31
N ILE A 92 6.70 -0.37 -6.71
CA ILE A 92 5.54 0.53 -6.65
C ILE A 92 4.39 -0.03 -7.50
N PHE A 93 4.63 -0.41 -8.75
CA PHE A 93 3.58 -0.94 -9.61
C PHE A 93 3.01 -2.26 -9.11
N PHE A 94 3.85 -3.14 -8.56
CA PHE A 94 3.42 -4.38 -7.93
C PHE A 94 2.45 -4.11 -6.78
N TYR A 95 2.82 -3.23 -5.84
CA TYR A 95 1.93 -2.92 -4.74
C TYR A 95 0.71 -2.09 -5.14
N LEU A 96 0.82 -1.25 -6.17
CA LEU A 96 -0.34 -0.54 -6.70
C LEU A 96 -1.39 -1.51 -7.27
N ALA A 97 -0.95 -2.60 -7.91
CA ALA A 97 -1.85 -3.68 -8.32
C ALA A 97 -2.47 -4.40 -7.12
N ASN A 98 -1.67 -4.73 -6.09
CA ASN A 98 -2.17 -5.41 -4.89
C ASN A 98 -3.20 -4.58 -4.13
N GLU A 99 -2.92 -3.28 -3.92
CA GLU A 99 -3.86 -2.35 -3.30
C GLU A 99 -5.11 -2.15 -4.17
N GLY A 100 -4.95 -2.09 -5.49
CA GLY A 100 -6.07 -2.02 -6.43
C GLY A 100 -7.00 -3.24 -6.33
N LEU A 101 -6.44 -4.44 -6.18
CA LEU A 101 -7.21 -5.68 -5.97
C LEU A 101 -7.95 -5.64 -4.62
N SER A 102 -7.27 -5.26 -3.54
CA SER A 102 -7.88 -5.19 -2.20
C SER A 102 -9.00 -4.13 -2.13
N ILE A 103 -8.84 -2.99 -2.81
CA ILE A 103 -9.93 -2.02 -3.00
C ILE A 103 -11.13 -2.66 -3.72
N CYS A 104 -10.88 -3.41 -4.80
CA CYS A 104 -11.96 -4.09 -5.53
C CYS A 104 -12.70 -5.10 -4.64
N GLU A 105 -11.99 -5.86 -3.81
CA GLU A 105 -12.63 -6.76 -2.83
C GLU A 105 -13.50 -5.99 -1.84
N ASN A 106 -12.96 -4.93 -1.23
CA ASN A 106 -13.69 -4.10 -0.27
C ASN A 106 -14.94 -3.45 -0.89
N LEU A 107 -14.84 -2.98 -2.14
CA LEU A 107 -15.96 -2.43 -2.90
C LEU A 107 -17.03 -3.50 -3.20
N ALA A 108 -16.62 -4.73 -3.53
CA ALA A 108 -17.55 -5.84 -3.75
C ALA A 108 -18.33 -6.18 -2.47
N VAL A 109 -17.65 -6.15 -1.32
CA VAL A 109 -18.26 -6.33 0.01
C VAL A 109 -19.28 -5.23 0.31
N LEU A 110 -18.97 -3.98 -0.06
CA LEU A 110 -19.85 -2.82 0.09
C LEU A 110 -21.00 -2.78 -0.93
N GLY A 111 -21.10 -3.76 -1.84
CA GLY A 111 -22.17 -3.84 -2.83
C GLY A 111 -21.99 -2.89 -4.02
N VAL A 112 -20.81 -2.32 -4.22
CA VAL A 112 -20.50 -1.50 -5.39
C VAL A 112 -20.37 -2.42 -6.61
N PRO A 113 -21.06 -2.15 -7.73
CA PRO A 113 -21.02 -3.02 -8.90
C PRO A 113 -19.63 -2.96 -9.58
N ILE A 114 -18.92 -4.08 -9.57
CA ILE A 114 -17.61 -4.25 -10.21
C ILE A 114 -17.78 -5.07 -11.50
N PRO A 115 -17.04 -4.78 -12.58
CA PRO A 115 -17.08 -5.57 -13.81
C PRO A 115 -16.88 -7.06 -13.55
N LYS A 116 -17.71 -7.91 -14.19
CA LYS A 116 -17.72 -9.37 -13.96
C LYS A 116 -16.35 -10.03 -14.16
N ARG A 117 -15.55 -9.53 -15.12
CA ARG A 117 -14.20 -10.03 -15.40
C ARG A 117 -13.23 -9.79 -14.23
N LEU A 118 -13.28 -8.60 -13.62
CA LEU A 118 -12.49 -8.28 -12.43
C LEU A 118 -12.93 -9.13 -11.24
N LYS A 119 -14.25 -9.33 -11.07
CA LYS A 119 -14.79 -10.17 -10.01
C LYS A 119 -14.33 -11.63 -10.11
N GLN A 120 -14.20 -12.17 -11.32
CA GLN A 120 -13.69 -13.52 -11.56
C GLN A 120 -12.21 -13.65 -11.20
N VAL A 121 -11.37 -12.74 -11.70
CA VAL A 121 -9.92 -12.75 -11.43
C VAL A 121 -9.65 -12.59 -9.93
N VAL A 122 -10.35 -11.68 -9.26
CA VAL A 122 -10.22 -11.48 -7.81
C VAL A 122 -10.65 -12.72 -7.03
N ALA A 123 -11.75 -13.38 -7.42
CA ALA A 123 -12.23 -14.58 -6.74
C ALA A 123 -11.26 -15.77 -6.88
N GLU A 124 -10.60 -15.92 -8.03
CA GLU A 124 -9.60 -16.97 -8.26
C GLU A 124 -8.32 -16.75 -7.43
N LEU A 125 -7.94 -15.48 -7.17
CA LEU A 125 -6.77 -15.13 -6.36
C LEU A 125 -7.02 -15.23 -4.84
N GLY A 126 -8.26 -15.01 -4.40
CA GLY A 126 -8.64 -15.07 -2.99
C GLY A 126 -8.66 -16.48 -2.37
N GLU A 127 -8.56 -17.54 -3.18
CA GLU A 127 -8.47 -18.93 -2.68
C GLU A 127 -7.04 -19.32 -2.22
N GLU A 128 -6.02 -18.51 -2.50
CA GLU A 128 -4.61 -18.86 -2.21
C GLU A 128 -4.11 -18.39 -0.83
N ASP A 129 -4.87 -17.53 -0.13
CA ASP A 129 -4.41 -16.76 1.05
C ASP A 129 -4.95 -17.25 2.41
N ASP A 130 -5.67 -18.39 2.47
CA ASP A 130 -6.11 -18.98 3.74
C ASP A 130 -5.02 -19.93 4.30
N PRO A 131 -4.30 -19.57 5.37
CA PRO A 131 -3.33 -20.49 5.97
C PRO A 131 -4.09 -21.69 6.57
N PRO A 132 -3.53 -22.92 6.49
CA PRO A 132 -4.11 -24.04 7.21
C PRO A 132 -4.12 -23.72 8.71
N GLY A 133 -5.30 -23.82 9.31
CA GLY A 133 -5.57 -23.48 10.71
C GLY A 133 -4.83 -24.30 11.76
#